data_AF-A0AAN8FEI6-F1
#
_entry.id   AF-A0AAN8FEI6-F1
#
_cell.length_a   1.000
_cell.length_b   1.000
_cell.length_c   1.000
_cell.angle_alpha   90.00
_cell.angle_beta   90.00
_cell.angle_gamma   90.00
#
_symmetry.space_group_name_H-M   'P 1'
#
loop_
_entity.id
_entity.type
_entity.pdbx_description
1 polymer ?
#
loop_
_entity_poly.entity_id
_entity_poly.type
_entity_poly.pdbx_seq_one_letter_code
_entity_poly.pdbx_strand_id
1 'polypeptide(L)'
;MGYRSELKFLGDGKFLSDRNTTIYIITIWTLSIIMPSYFHARGDCALYYTDAIYAFVWTSNEYCTKVSWYMDFAQDVSIVILIAIIDTITIIKYRITSVEMAKSTCKKTALKRNADKNLLIQTVAQGIVFAMELSTYFVLSGFFENKWVVWMLTTFAWTTVHSSDAFIIIIFNTEFRRLICSPKKLFTKKSRITHEGLHNTVHSGGLNTQEGSGF
;
A
#
# COMPACT_ATOMS: atom_id res chain seq x y z
N MET A 1 13.64 -33.93 2.86
CA MET A 1 12.99 -33.63 1.55
C MET A 1 11.64 -32.90 1.66
N GLY A 2 11.20 -32.43 2.84
CA GLY A 2 9.86 -31.81 3.02
C GLY A 2 9.76 -30.27 2.95
N TYR A 3 10.87 -29.52 3.02
CA TYR A 3 10.81 -28.04 3.05
C TYR A 3 10.69 -27.37 1.66
N ARG A 4 11.04 -28.09 0.59
CA ARG A 4 11.08 -27.54 -0.78
C ARG A 4 9.69 -27.42 -1.40
N SER A 5 8.72 -28.21 -0.94
CA SER A 5 7.34 -28.23 -1.41
C SER A 5 6.49 -27.10 -0.82
N GLU A 6 6.65 -26.76 0.46
CA GLU A 6 5.91 -25.65 1.08
C GLU A 6 6.38 -24.28 0.59
N LEU A 7 7.67 -24.13 0.27
CA LEU A 7 8.18 -22.91 -0.38
C LEU A 7 7.62 -22.71 -1.79
N LYS A 8 7.16 -23.77 -2.46
CA LYS A 8 6.59 -23.69 -3.80
C LYS A 8 5.14 -23.20 -3.77
N PHE A 9 4.38 -23.57 -2.73
CA PHE A 9 2.98 -23.13 -2.55
C PHE A 9 2.85 -21.61 -2.30
N LEU A 10 3.90 -20.99 -1.75
CA LEU A 10 3.92 -19.56 -1.42
C LEU A 10 4.77 -18.71 -2.39
N GLY A 11 5.39 -19.33 -3.39
CA GLY A 11 6.25 -18.70 -4.39
C GLY A 11 5.60 -18.50 -5.76
N ASP A 12 4.34 -18.90 -5.92
CA ASP A 12 3.59 -18.65 -7.15
C ASP A 12 3.34 -17.15 -7.28
N GLY A 13 4.04 -16.49 -8.19
CA GLY A 13 3.81 -15.09 -8.61
C GLY A 13 2.40 -14.81 -9.15
N LYS A 14 1.46 -15.75 -8.97
CA LYS A 14 0.02 -15.58 -9.15
C LYS A 14 -0.59 -14.69 -8.06
N PHE A 15 -0.17 -14.83 -6.80
CA PHE A 15 -0.80 -14.08 -5.69
C PHE A 15 -0.61 -12.56 -5.84
N LEU A 16 0.62 -12.12 -6.12
CA LEU A 16 0.99 -10.72 -6.36
C LEU A 16 1.09 -10.38 -7.86
N SER A 17 0.30 -11.04 -8.70
CA SER A 17 0.22 -10.68 -10.13
C SER A 17 -0.44 -9.30 -10.30
N ASP A 18 -0.08 -8.57 -11.36
CA ASP A 18 -0.67 -7.27 -11.70
C ASP A 18 -2.21 -7.34 -11.75
N ARG A 19 -2.76 -8.43 -12.30
CA ARG A 19 -4.22 -8.65 -12.37
C ARG A 19 -4.84 -8.81 -10.98
N ASN A 20 -4.23 -9.63 -10.12
CA ASN A 20 -4.74 -9.88 -8.77
C ASN A 20 -4.62 -8.62 -7.90
N THR A 21 -3.48 -7.93 -7.99
CA THR A 21 -3.24 -6.65 -7.31
C THR A 21 -4.28 -5.60 -7.73
N THR A 22 -4.59 -5.51 -9.03
CA THR A 22 -5.65 -4.61 -9.53
C THR A 22 -7.03 -4.97 -8.95
N ILE A 23 -7.38 -6.26 -8.92
CA ILE A 23 -8.64 -6.72 -8.31
C ILE A 23 -8.68 -6.34 -6.82
N TYR A 24 -7.61 -6.60 -6.07
CA TYR A 24 -7.55 -6.24 -4.64
C TYR A 24 -7.72 -4.74 -4.42
N ILE A 25 -7.07 -3.88 -5.22
CA ILE A 25 -7.24 -2.43 -5.15
C ILE A 25 -8.71 -2.06 -5.37
N ILE A 26 -9.32 -2.54 -6.46
CA ILE A 26 -10.73 -2.24 -6.75
C ILE A 26 -11.63 -2.70 -5.61
N THR A 27 -11.44 -3.92 -5.09
CA THR A 27 -12.21 -4.45 -3.98
C THR A 27 -12.08 -3.58 -2.72
N ILE A 28 -10.86 -3.19 -2.34
CA ILE A 28 -10.62 -2.33 -1.17
C ILE A 28 -11.36 -1.00 -1.34
N TRP A 29 -11.18 -0.31 -2.47
CA TRP A 29 -11.85 0.96 -2.75
C TRP A 29 -13.38 0.83 -2.70
N THR A 30 -13.94 -0.24 -3.30
CA THR A 30 -15.39 -0.46 -3.27
C THR A 30 -15.92 -0.69 -1.86
N LEU A 31 -15.22 -1.49 -1.04
CA LEU A 31 -15.64 -1.78 0.33
C LEU A 31 -15.54 -0.53 1.21
N SER A 32 -14.46 0.24 1.08
CA SER A 32 -14.24 1.50 1.80
C SER A 32 -15.27 2.59 1.49
N ILE A 33 -15.89 2.57 0.32
CA ILE A 33 -16.96 3.53 -0.03
C ILE A 33 -18.32 3.00 0.40
N ILE A 34 -18.64 1.74 0.09
CA ILE A 34 -19.98 1.19 0.28
C ILE A 34 -20.33 1.08 1.77
N MET A 35 -19.39 0.59 2.60
CA MET A 35 -19.67 0.35 4.01
C MET A 35 -20.01 1.66 4.76
N PRO A 36 -19.16 2.70 4.76
CA PRO A 36 -19.50 3.96 5.43
C PRO A 36 -20.78 4.59 4.86
N SER A 37 -20.95 4.59 3.53
CA SER A 37 -22.14 5.16 2.87
C SER A 37 -23.43 4.48 3.33
N TYR A 38 -23.41 3.16 3.49
CA TYR A 38 -24.56 2.40 3.97
C TYR A 38 -24.93 2.76 5.42
N PHE A 39 -23.94 2.88 6.31
CA PHE A 39 -24.19 3.23 7.71
C PHE A 39 -24.65 4.69 7.86
N HIS A 40 -24.06 5.63 7.12
CA HIS A 40 -24.50 7.03 7.11
C HIS A 40 -25.93 7.17 6.58
N ALA A 41 -26.32 6.41 5.56
CA ALA A 41 -27.67 6.46 4.99
C ALA A 41 -28.77 5.91 5.91
N ARG A 42 -28.42 5.12 6.94
CA ARG A 42 -29.38 4.38 7.76
C ARG A 42 -29.63 4.97 9.15
N GLY A 43 -28.71 5.80 9.66
CA GLY A 43 -28.67 6.12 11.09
C GLY A 43 -28.48 7.57 11.50
N ASP A 44 -28.48 8.55 10.57
CA ASP A 44 -28.18 9.97 10.86
C ASP A 44 -26.92 10.18 11.75
N CYS A 45 -25.98 9.23 11.69
CA CYS A 45 -24.73 9.29 12.43
C CYS A 45 -23.77 10.17 11.63
N ALA A 46 -23.76 11.46 11.95
CA ALA A 46 -22.81 12.40 11.40
C ALA A 46 -21.55 12.45 12.27
N LEU A 47 -20.40 12.53 11.61
CA LEU A 47 -19.18 13.01 12.23
C LEU A 47 -19.15 14.52 12.06
N TYR A 48 -19.21 15.27 13.16
CA TYR A 48 -19.26 16.73 13.13
C TYR A 48 -18.15 17.32 13.99
N TYR A 49 -17.70 18.52 13.62
CA TYR A 49 -16.69 19.25 14.38
C TYR A 49 -17.34 20.00 15.54
N THR A 50 -16.74 19.91 16.73
CA THR A 50 -17.18 20.67 17.91
C THR A 50 -16.11 21.65 18.38
N ASP A 51 -16.50 22.92 18.53
CA ASP A 51 -15.62 23.99 19.04
C ASP A 51 -15.30 23.86 20.53
N ALA A 52 -16.00 22.98 21.26
CA ALA A 52 -15.78 22.78 22.69
C ALA A 52 -14.40 22.15 22.98
N ILE A 53 -14.03 21.15 22.19
CA ILE A 53 -12.77 20.38 22.36
C ILE A 53 -11.89 20.38 21.11
N TYR A 54 -12.28 21.15 20.09
CA TYR A 54 -11.59 21.21 18.79
C TYR A 54 -11.36 19.82 18.19
N ALA A 55 -12.40 19.00 18.12
CA ALA A 55 -12.30 17.65 17.59
C ALA A 55 -13.54 17.26 16.79
N PHE A 56 -13.37 16.27 15.92
CA PHE A 56 -14.48 15.61 15.26
C PHE A 56 -15.07 14.55 16.19
N VAL A 57 -16.38 14.62 16.42
CA VAL A 57 -17.11 13.70 17.28
C VAL A 57 -18.34 13.14 16.56
N TRP A 58 -18.70 11.92 16.90
CA TRP A 58 -19.89 11.27 16.40
C TRP A 58 -21.15 11.80 17.13
N THR A 59 -22.29 11.84 16.44
CA THR A 59 -23.60 12.13 17.06
C THR A 59 -23.82 11.32 18.34
N SER A 60 -24.21 11.98 19.43
CA SER A 60 -24.39 11.36 20.74
C SER A 60 -25.72 10.59 20.84
N ASN A 61 -25.72 9.34 20.38
CA ASN A 61 -26.79 8.37 20.57
C ASN A 61 -26.18 6.97 20.78
N GLU A 62 -26.90 6.06 21.45
CA GLU A 62 -26.47 4.68 21.68
C GLU A 62 -26.12 3.96 20.37
N TYR A 63 -26.92 4.18 19.32
CA TYR A 63 -26.68 3.59 18.00
C TYR A 63 -25.36 4.11 17.38
N CYS A 64 -25.17 5.43 17.30
CA CYS A 64 -23.98 6.02 16.68
C CYS A 64 -22.69 5.76 17.48
N THR A 65 -22.80 5.61 18.80
CA THR A 65 -21.67 5.20 19.65
C THR A 65 -21.24 3.78 19.33
N LYS A 66 -22.18 2.84 19.14
CA LYS A 66 -21.87 1.48 18.69
C LYS A 66 -21.29 1.47 17.29
N VAL A 67 -21.85 2.24 16.36
CA VAL A 67 -21.34 2.36 14.99
C VAL A 67 -19.90 2.86 15.00
N SER A 68 -19.60 3.94 15.71
CA SER A 68 -18.22 4.45 15.88
C SER A 68 -17.29 3.38 16.45
N TRP A 69 -17.69 2.67 17.51
CA TRP A 69 -16.85 1.64 18.10
C TRP A 69 -16.50 0.50 17.13
N TYR A 70 -17.48 0.00 16.36
CA TYR A 70 -17.27 -1.14 15.47
C TYR A 70 -16.68 -0.78 14.11
N MET A 71 -17.12 0.33 13.51
CA MET A 71 -16.75 0.72 12.15
C MET A 71 -15.49 1.58 12.09
N ASP A 72 -15.19 2.30 13.17
CA ASP A 72 -14.00 3.16 13.27
C ASP A 72 -12.92 2.36 14.01
N PHE A 73 -13.05 2.24 15.33
CA PHE A 73 -12.00 1.66 16.17
C PHE A 73 -11.72 0.18 15.91
N ALA A 74 -12.73 -0.68 16.01
CA ALA A 74 -12.52 -2.13 15.87
C ALA A 74 -12.09 -2.52 14.45
N GLN A 75 -12.61 -1.84 13.43
CA GLN A 75 -12.21 -2.03 12.05
C GLN A 75 -10.75 -1.67 11.85
N ASP A 76 -10.31 -0.48 12.26
CA ASP A 76 -8.94 -0.03 12.06
C ASP A 76 -7.94 -0.88 12.84
N VAL A 77 -8.25 -1.23 14.09
CA VAL A 77 -7.43 -2.16 14.88
C VAL A 77 -7.33 -3.53 14.20
N SER A 78 -8.43 -4.05 13.65
CA SER A 78 -8.42 -5.33 12.94
C SER A 78 -7.54 -5.29 11.69
N ILE A 79 -7.60 -4.20 10.91
CA ILE A 79 -6.78 -3.99 9.71
C ILE A 79 -5.30 -3.91 10.10
N VAL A 80 -4.96 -3.18 11.16
CA VAL A 80 -3.58 -3.09 11.67
C VAL A 80 -3.04 -4.44 12.08
N ILE A 81 -3.83 -5.25 12.79
CA ILE A 81 -3.43 -6.61 13.19
C ILE A 81 -3.19 -7.48 11.95
N LEU A 82 -4.08 -7.42 10.95
CA LEU A 82 -3.92 -8.16 9.69
C LEU A 82 -2.66 -7.73 8.93
N ILE A 83 -2.40 -6.43 8.82
CA ILE A 83 -1.18 -5.89 8.20
C ILE A 83 0.06 -6.36 8.96
N ALA A 84 0.06 -6.29 10.29
CA ALA A 84 1.17 -6.74 11.12
C ALA A 84 1.49 -8.24 10.91
N ILE A 85 0.46 -9.07 10.75
CA ILE A 85 0.62 -10.50 10.42
C ILE A 85 1.27 -10.65 9.03
N ILE A 86 0.74 -9.97 8.02
CA ILE A 86 1.25 -10.01 6.63
C ILE A 86 2.71 -9.54 6.58
N ASP A 87 3.02 -8.44 7.26
CA ASP A 87 4.37 -7.89 7.33
C ASP A 87 5.33 -8.83 8.05
N THR A 88 4.90 -9.46 9.15
CA THR A 88 5.71 -10.47 9.84
C THR A 88 6.04 -11.64 8.92
N ILE A 89 5.05 -12.17 8.20
CA ILE A 89 5.25 -13.23 7.20
C ILE A 89 6.22 -12.75 6.10
N THR A 90 6.06 -11.51 5.63
CA THR A 90 6.90 -10.94 4.57
C THR A 90 8.33 -10.74 5.03
N ILE A 91 8.55 -10.29 6.27
CA ILE A 91 9.87 -10.15 6.90
C ILE A 91 10.52 -11.53 7.01
N ILE A 92 9.81 -12.55 7.51
CA ILE A 92 10.34 -13.91 7.63
C ILE A 92 10.77 -14.43 6.26
N LYS A 93 9.91 -14.32 5.23
CA LYS A 93 10.21 -14.71 3.86
C LYS A 93 11.39 -13.94 3.28
N TYR A 94 11.44 -12.63 3.51
CA TYR A 94 12.54 -11.78 3.08
C TYR A 94 13.86 -12.23 3.71
N ARG A 95 13.89 -12.51 5.02
CA ARG A 95 15.10 -12.97 5.71
C ARG A 95 15.62 -14.26 5.08
N ILE A 96 14.75 -15.27 4.91
CA ILE A 96 15.11 -16.55 4.28
C ILE A 96 15.67 -16.32 2.87
N THR A 97 14.97 -15.54 2.05
CA THR A 97 15.38 -15.29 0.66
C THR A 97 16.65 -14.43 0.58
N SER A 98 16.83 -13.48 1.50
CA SER A 98 17.99 -12.58 1.54
C SER A 98 19.29 -13.30 1.89
N VAL A 99 19.22 -14.34 2.72
CA VAL A 99 20.35 -15.21 3.06
C VAL A 99 20.77 -16.03 1.85
N GLU A 100 19.81 -16.57 1.10
CA GLU A 100 20.12 -17.29 -0.14
C GLU A 100 20.70 -16.36 -1.21
N MET A 101 20.13 -15.17 -1.38
CA MET A 101 20.63 -14.15 -2.30
C MET A 101 22.03 -13.62 -1.92
N ALA A 102 22.39 -13.63 -0.63
CA ALA A 102 23.71 -13.19 -0.16
C ALA A 102 24.85 -14.09 -0.64
N LYS A 103 24.56 -15.34 -1.01
CA LYS A 103 25.54 -16.26 -1.63
C LYS A 103 25.87 -15.87 -3.07
N SER A 104 25.07 -15.01 -3.70
CA SER A 104 25.30 -14.55 -5.07
C SER A 104 26.08 -13.22 -5.12
N THR A 105 27.16 -13.16 -5.90
CA THR A 105 28.01 -11.96 -6.05
C THR A 105 27.46 -10.96 -7.09
N CYS A 106 26.21 -11.11 -7.54
CA CYS A 106 25.64 -10.30 -8.61
C CYS A 106 25.18 -8.91 -8.10
N LYS A 107 25.69 -7.84 -8.73
CA LYS A 107 25.29 -6.45 -8.45
C LYS A 107 23.77 -6.21 -8.59
N LYS A 108 23.11 -6.86 -9.57
CA LYS A 108 21.65 -6.76 -9.75
C LYS A 108 20.89 -7.34 -8.56
N THR A 109 21.36 -8.46 -8.02
CA THR A 109 20.76 -9.09 -6.82
C THR A 109 20.92 -8.21 -5.59
N ALA A 110 22.10 -7.59 -5.40
CA ALA A 110 22.34 -6.68 -4.29
C ALA A 110 21.43 -5.44 -4.34
N LEU A 111 21.23 -4.85 -5.53
CA LEU A 111 20.31 -3.72 -5.71
C LEU A 111 18.85 -4.10 -5.42
N LYS A 112 18.39 -5.25 -5.94
CA LYS A 112 17.05 -5.77 -5.66
C LYS A 112 16.83 -5.99 -4.16
N ARG A 113 17.78 -6.64 -3.48
CA ARG A 113 17.73 -6.88 -2.03
C ARG A 113 17.60 -5.58 -1.22
N ASN A 114 18.28 -4.52 -1.64
CA ASN A 114 18.19 -3.22 -0.97
C ASN A 114 16.85 -2.52 -1.23
N ALA A 115 16.31 -2.63 -2.44
CA ALA A 115 14.97 -2.14 -2.75
C ALA A 115 13.90 -2.86 -1.90
N ASP A 116 13.94 -4.20 -1.87
CA ASP A 116 13.02 -5.02 -1.06
C ASP A 116 13.15 -4.69 0.44
N LYS A 117 14.37 -4.46 0.95
CA LYS A 117 14.61 -4.00 2.32
C LYS A 117 13.92 -2.67 2.60
N ASN A 118 14.08 -1.72 1.69
CA ASN A 118 13.51 -0.38 1.85
C ASN A 118 11.98 -0.42 1.85
N LEU A 119 11.36 -1.27 1.02
CA LEU A 119 9.91 -1.49 1.04
C LEU A 119 9.44 -2.02 2.39
N LEU A 120 10.15 -2.97 2.99
CA LEU A 120 9.82 -3.47 4.32
C LEU A 120 9.94 -2.38 5.40
N ILE A 121 10.96 -1.52 5.31
CA ILE A 121 11.10 -0.39 6.22
C ILE A 121 9.93 0.59 6.06
N GLN A 122 9.44 0.80 4.84
CA GLN A 122 8.26 1.64 4.60
C GLN A 122 7.04 1.10 5.31
N THR A 123 6.70 -0.18 5.12
CA THR A 123 5.49 -0.75 5.72
C THR A 123 5.56 -0.75 7.24
N VAL A 124 6.72 -1.11 7.82
CA VAL A 124 6.92 -1.06 9.27
C VAL A 124 6.82 0.37 9.81
N ALA A 125 7.44 1.35 9.15
CA ALA A 125 7.35 2.75 9.56
C ALA A 125 5.92 3.27 9.50
N GLN A 126 5.19 2.98 8.42
CA GLN A 126 3.79 3.36 8.25
C GLN A 126 2.91 2.72 9.32
N GLY A 127 3.10 1.43 9.61
CA GLY A 127 2.38 0.73 10.68
C GLY A 127 2.63 1.32 12.07
N ILE A 128 3.86 1.75 12.37
CA ILE A 128 4.19 2.42 13.64
C ILE A 128 3.49 3.77 13.76
N VAL A 129 3.51 4.59 12.69
CA VAL A 129 2.83 5.91 12.70
C VAL A 129 1.33 5.74 12.89
N PHE A 130 0.71 4.78 12.21
CA PHE A 130 -0.71 4.50 12.34
C PHE A 130 -1.07 3.96 13.73
N ALA A 131 -0.28 3.05 14.31
CA ALA A 131 -0.50 2.57 15.67
C ALA A 131 -0.36 3.68 16.73
N MET A 132 0.58 4.61 16.53
CA MET A 132 0.71 5.79 17.39
C MET A 132 -0.53 6.67 17.31
N GLU A 133 -1.06 6.90 16.11
CA GLU A 133 -2.28 7.70 15.92
C GLU A 133 -3.51 7.07 16.59
N LEU A 134 -3.75 5.77 16.41
CA LEU A 134 -4.83 5.07 17.12
C LEU A 134 -4.68 5.19 18.65
N SER A 135 -3.44 5.08 19.14
CA SER A 135 -3.15 5.20 20.57
C SER A 135 -3.40 6.62 21.07
N THR A 136 -2.99 7.66 20.31
CA THR A 136 -3.24 9.05 20.71
C THR A 136 -4.72 9.40 20.65
N TYR A 137 -5.42 8.93 19.60
CA TYR A 137 -6.81 9.27 19.34
C TYR A 137 -7.76 8.57 20.32
N PHE A 138 -7.65 7.25 20.49
CA PHE A 138 -8.65 6.47 21.24
C PHE A 138 -8.27 6.19 22.69
N VAL A 139 -6.98 6.25 23.04
CA VAL A 139 -6.51 6.00 24.41
C VAL A 139 -6.14 7.31 25.07
N LEU A 140 -5.17 8.03 24.50
CA LEU A 140 -4.54 9.16 25.18
C LEU A 140 -5.45 10.39 25.28
N SER A 141 -6.22 10.70 24.24
CA SER A 141 -7.10 11.88 24.20
C SER A 141 -8.12 11.92 25.35
N GLY A 142 -8.64 10.74 25.76
CA GLY A 142 -9.63 10.60 26.82
C GLY A 142 -9.12 10.93 28.23
N PHE A 143 -7.80 11.05 28.42
CA PHE A 143 -7.21 11.44 29.70
C PHE A 143 -7.06 12.96 29.88
N PHE A 144 -7.40 13.77 28.87
CA PHE A 144 -7.19 15.22 28.90
C PHE A 144 -8.47 15.99 28.65
N GLU A 145 -8.68 17.03 29.45
CA GLU A 145 -9.79 17.99 29.26
C GLU A 145 -9.34 19.24 28.49
N ASN A 146 -8.03 19.48 28.40
CA ASN A 146 -7.50 20.65 27.71
C ASN A 146 -7.73 20.50 26.20
N LYS A 147 -8.60 21.36 25.64
CA LYS A 147 -8.97 21.35 24.22
C LYS A 147 -7.79 21.39 23.24
N TRP A 148 -6.70 22.08 23.57
CA TRP A 148 -5.51 22.10 22.70
C TRP A 148 -4.78 20.76 22.71
N VAL A 149 -4.71 20.10 23.87
CA VAL A 149 -4.13 18.75 23.98
C VAL A 149 -5.00 17.74 23.24
N VAL A 150 -6.32 17.78 23.42
CA VAL A 150 -7.26 16.90 22.71
C VAL A 150 -7.15 17.09 21.20
N TRP A 151 -7.15 18.33 20.71
CA TRP A 151 -6.96 18.62 19.28
C TRP A 151 -5.63 18.09 18.73
N MET A 152 -4.54 18.25 19.49
CA MET A 152 -3.22 17.72 19.10
C MET A 152 -3.22 16.19 18.97
N LEU A 153 -3.85 15.50 19.93
CA LEU A 153 -3.90 14.04 20.00
C LEU A 153 -4.90 13.40 19.04
N THR A 154 -5.87 14.18 18.55
CA THR A 154 -6.93 13.72 17.65
C THR A 154 -6.73 14.26 16.24
N THR A 155 -7.22 15.47 15.97
CA THR A 155 -7.29 16.08 14.64
C THR A 155 -5.91 16.31 14.01
N PHE A 156 -4.97 16.86 14.77
CA PHE A 156 -3.62 17.12 14.26
C PHE A 156 -2.85 15.81 14.02
N ALA A 157 -2.94 14.86 14.95
CA ALA A 157 -2.35 13.53 14.80
C ALA A 157 -2.91 12.80 13.57
N TRP A 158 -4.23 12.79 13.40
CA TRP A 158 -4.93 12.21 12.25
C TRP A 158 -4.46 12.81 10.91
N THR A 159 -4.35 14.13 10.82
CA THR A 159 -3.85 14.80 9.61
C THR A 159 -2.37 14.48 9.35
N THR A 160 -1.58 14.36 10.42
CA THR A 160 -0.15 14.06 10.36
C THR A 160 0.12 12.65 9.87
N VAL A 161 -0.63 11.63 10.33
CA VAL A 161 -0.46 10.25 9.84
C VAL A 161 -0.77 10.16 8.34
N HIS A 162 -1.86 10.77 7.88
CA HIS A 162 -2.23 10.78 6.46
C HIS A 162 -1.19 11.49 5.57
N SER A 163 -0.52 12.50 6.12
CA SER A 163 0.59 13.18 5.42
C SER A 163 1.89 12.36 5.45
N SER A 164 2.11 11.60 6.53
CA SER A 164 3.34 10.82 6.76
C SER A 164 3.53 9.71 5.75
N ASP A 165 2.44 9.08 5.28
CA ASP A 165 2.48 8.02 4.27
C ASP A 165 3.26 8.45 3.01
N ALA A 166 2.97 9.66 2.49
CA ALA A 166 3.66 10.20 1.33
C ALA A 166 5.15 10.45 1.61
N PHE A 167 5.48 11.00 2.78
CA PHE A 167 6.87 11.26 3.17
C PHE A 167 7.67 9.97 3.31
N ILE A 168 7.11 8.94 3.96
CA ILE A 168 7.75 7.62 4.13
C ILE A 168 8.06 7.00 2.76
N ILE A 169 7.10 7.04 1.83
CA ILE A 169 7.31 6.53 0.47
C ILE A 169 8.46 7.26 -0.22
N ILE A 170 8.47 8.59 -0.18
CA ILE A 170 9.50 9.41 -0.83
C ILE A 170 10.88 9.13 -0.23
N ILE A 171 11.00 9.04 1.10
CA ILE A 171 12.29 8.85 1.77
C ILE A 171 12.93 7.51 1.41
N PHE A 172 12.13 6.43 1.46
CA PHE A 172 12.67 5.07 1.35
C PHE A 172 12.63 4.49 -0.08
N ASN A 173 11.83 5.04 -1.00
CA ASN A 173 11.74 4.55 -2.38
C ASN A 173 12.61 5.39 -3.33
N THR A 174 13.82 4.90 -3.60
CA THR A 174 14.77 5.57 -4.50
C THR A 174 14.27 5.64 -5.95
N GLU A 175 13.51 4.64 -6.40
CA GLU A 175 12.90 4.68 -7.73
C GLU A 175 11.86 5.79 -7.80
N PHE A 176 10.99 5.91 -6.79
CA PHE A 176 9.99 6.97 -6.71
C PHE A 176 10.61 8.36 -6.71
N ARG A 177 11.68 8.59 -5.93
CA ARG A 177 12.44 9.85 -5.98
C ARG A 177 12.99 10.16 -7.37
N ARG A 178 13.49 9.14 -8.08
CA ARG A 178 13.98 9.31 -9.45
C ARG A 178 12.86 9.70 -10.42
N LEU A 179 11.65 9.17 -10.24
CA LEU A 179 10.49 9.53 -11.07
C LEU A 179 10.10 11.00 -10.84
N ILE A 180 10.06 11.44 -9.58
CA ILE A 180 9.77 12.84 -9.21
C ILE A 180 10.84 13.79 -9.78
N CYS A 181 12.13 13.47 -9.61
CA CYS A 181 13.22 14.34 -10.04
C CYS A 181 13.52 14.29 -11.55
N SER A 182 12.99 13.33 -12.30
CA SER A 182 13.28 13.18 -13.74
C SER A 182 12.10 12.58 -14.52
N PRO A 183 10.93 13.25 -14.56
CA PRO A 183 9.73 12.73 -15.21
C PRO A 183 9.94 12.50 -16.72
N LYS A 184 10.80 13.28 -17.37
CA LYS A 184 11.09 13.21 -18.82
C LYS A 184 11.68 11.85 -19.25
N LYS A 185 12.42 11.14 -18.39
CA LYS A 185 13.05 9.84 -18.73
C LYS A 185 12.05 8.68 -18.84
N LEU A 186 10.87 8.79 -18.22
CA LEU A 186 9.78 7.81 -18.35
C LEU A 186 9.19 7.78 -19.77
N PHE A 187 8.93 8.96 -20.32
CA PHE A 187 8.35 9.10 -21.65
C PHE A 187 9.32 8.64 -22.74
N THR A 188 10.63 8.91 -22.59
CA THR A 188 11.66 8.44 -23.53
C THR A 188 11.87 6.91 -23.49
N LYS A 189 11.64 6.26 -22.36
CA LYS A 189 11.75 4.79 -22.25
C LYS A 189 10.53 4.09 -22.88
N LYS A 190 9.33 4.65 -22.67
CA LYS A 190 8.09 4.14 -23.30
C LYS A 190 8.14 4.27 -24.83
N SER A 191 8.62 5.40 -25.37
CA SER A 191 8.76 5.58 -26.83
C SER A 191 9.77 4.64 -27.47
N ARG A 192 10.86 4.29 -26.77
CA ARG A 192 11.89 3.36 -27.28
C ARG A 192 11.39 1.91 -27.38
N ILE A 193 10.60 1.45 -26.39
CA ILE A 193 9.99 0.11 -26.40
C ILE A 193 8.92 0.00 -27.50
N THR A 194 8.13 1.05 -27.72
CA THR A 194 7.17 1.09 -28.84
C THR A 194 7.86 1.06 -30.20
N HIS A 195 9.03 1.72 -30.33
CA HIS A 195 9.80 1.74 -31.58
C HIS A 195 10.51 0.41 -31.87
N GLU A 196 11.08 -0.26 -30.86
CA GLU A 196 11.68 -1.61 -31.02
C GLU A 196 10.61 -2.70 -31.27
N GLY A 197 9.44 -2.60 -30.64
CA GLY A 197 8.31 -3.49 -30.92
C GLY A 197 7.77 -3.35 -32.35
N LEU A 198 7.71 -2.13 -32.88
CA LEU A 198 7.29 -1.87 -34.26
C LEU A 198 8.32 -2.39 -35.28
N HIS A 199 9.62 -2.18 -35.03
CA HIS A 199 10.70 -2.67 -35.91
C HIS A 199 10.74 -4.21 -36.00
N ASN A 200 10.51 -4.90 -34.89
CA ASN A 200 10.47 -6.37 -34.88
C ASN A 200 9.20 -6.93 -35.54
N THR A 201 8.10 -6.17 -35.57
CA THR A 201 6.86 -6.60 -36.24
C THR A 201 6.95 -6.44 -37.76
N VAL A 202 7.66 -5.40 -38.23
CA VAL A 202 7.90 -5.17 -39.67
C VAL A 202 8.84 -6.24 -40.26
N HIS A 203 9.84 -6.70 -39.50
CA HIS A 203 10.80 -7.70 -39.99
C HIS A 203 10.26 -9.14 -40.07
N SER A 204 9.14 -9.43 -39.40
CA SER A 204 8.43 -10.74 -39.50
C SER A 204 7.28 -10.75 -40.52
N GLY A 205 6.96 -9.62 -41.15
CA GLY A 205 5.87 -9.50 -42.13
C GLY A 205 6.31 -9.49 -43.60
N GLY A 206 7.61 -9.61 -43.89
CA GLY A 206 8.16 -9.41 -45.23
C GLY A 206 9.06 -10.54 -45.70
N LEU A 207 8.49 -11.71 -46.01
CA LEU A 207 9.07 -12.62 -47.00
C LEU A 207 7.99 -13.62 -47.44
N ASN A 208 7.33 -13.34 -48.56
CA ASN A 208 6.74 -14.33 -49.47
C ASN A 208 6.07 -13.60 -50.64
N THR A 209 6.85 -13.29 -51.68
CA THR A 209 6.33 -13.10 -53.03
C THR A 209 7.43 -13.35 -54.05
N GLN A 210 7.03 -14.02 -55.14
CA GLN A 210 7.71 -14.23 -56.44
C GLN A 210 8.71 -15.39 -56.51
N GLU A 211 8.72 -16.25 -57.53
CA GLU A 211 7.90 -16.39 -58.74
C GLU A 211 8.20 -17.78 -59.33
N GLY A 212 7.21 -18.41 -59.97
CA GLY A 212 7.40 -19.63 -60.76
C GLY A 212 7.37 -19.32 -62.25
N SER A 213 8.39 -19.77 -62.98
CA SER A 213 8.47 -20.01 -64.44
C SER A 213 9.95 -20.32 -64.72
N GLY A 214 10.41 -21.33 -65.45
CA GLY A 214 9.86 -22.20 -66.47
C GLY A 214 11.07 -22.67 -67.29
N PHE A 215 10.96 -23.86 -67.89
CA PHE A 215 11.98 -24.63 -68.63
C PHE A 215 13.01 -25.42 -67.81
#